data_AF-A0AAE4A446-F1
#
_entry.id   AF-A0AAE4A446-F1
#
_cell.length_a   1.000
_cell.length_b   1.000
_cell.length_c   1.000
_cell.angle_alpha   90.00
_cell.angle_beta   90.00
_cell.angle_gamma   90.00
#
_symmetry.space_group_name_H-M   'P 1'
#
loop_
_entity.id
_entity.type
_entity.pdbx_description
1 polymer ?
#
loop_
_entity_poly.entity_id
_entity_poly.type
_entity_poly.pdbx_seq_one_letter_code
_entity_poly.pdbx_strand_id
1 'polypeptide(L)'
;MLTPARTEMAARRFENPVVGDIVTLLETSRETAGARTLLEVELAPGGGTPPHRHHTYEERFHVNDGTLVVEVDGIEHVLGPGESACAPAGSVHRFVNHSVARASFDCELRPGHEGFERALRVTYALAAEGRVDRLSRPRNPLQGAVLLRWSEMGLPGKQAVLDRPLRALAQLARLCGVERRLERRYLG
;
A
#
# COMPACT_ATOMS: atom_id res chain seq x y z
N MET A 1 23.77 -8.82 -0.63
CA MET A 1 22.63 -8.13 -1.26
C MET A 1 23.18 -6.84 -1.86
N LEU A 2 23.08 -6.67 -3.17
CA LEU A 2 23.58 -5.48 -3.86
C LEU A 2 22.53 -4.38 -3.69
N THR A 3 22.90 -3.25 -3.08
CA THR A 3 22.05 -2.06 -3.05
C THR A 3 21.83 -1.60 -4.49
N PRO A 4 20.57 -1.42 -4.95
CA PRO A 4 20.30 -0.98 -6.32
C PRO A 4 20.92 0.39 -6.60
N ALA A 5 21.30 0.63 -7.86
CA ALA A 5 21.91 1.89 -8.27
C ALA A 5 20.92 3.07 -8.07
N ARG A 6 21.42 4.28 -7.77
CA ARG A 6 20.58 5.48 -7.53
C ARG A 6 19.55 5.76 -8.63
N THR A 7 19.89 5.51 -9.89
CA THR A 7 18.98 5.69 -11.04
C THR A 7 17.86 4.66 -11.05
N GLU A 8 18.13 3.45 -10.55
CA GLU A 8 17.14 2.38 -10.42
C GLU A 8 16.18 2.63 -9.25
N MET A 9 16.68 3.22 -8.15
CA MET A 9 15.83 3.69 -7.06
C MET A 9 14.89 4.83 -7.48
N ALA A 10 15.34 5.76 -8.33
CA ALA A 10 14.50 6.85 -8.82
C ALA A 10 13.28 6.33 -9.63
N ALA A 11 13.44 5.25 -10.39
CA ALA A 11 12.34 4.59 -11.12
C ALA A 11 11.37 3.80 -10.20
N ARG A 12 11.73 3.65 -8.92
CA ARG A 12 11.00 2.89 -7.91
C ARG A 12 10.44 3.79 -6.80
N ARG A 13 10.56 5.11 -6.97
CA ARG A 13 10.02 6.13 -6.07
C ARG A 13 8.72 6.69 -6.63
N PHE A 14 7.65 6.59 -5.84
CA PHE A 14 6.31 7.03 -6.19
C PHE A 14 5.88 8.13 -5.22
N GLU A 15 5.35 9.23 -5.75
CA GLU A 15 4.85 10.33 -4.95
C GLU A 15 3.35 10.48 -5.16
N ASN A 16 2.62 10.68 -4.06
CA ASN A 16 1.20 10.94 -4.07
C ASN A 16 0.95 12.41 -3.73
N PRO A 17 0.77 13.29 -4.73
CA PRO A 17 0.63 14.72 -4.48
C PRO A 17 -0.68 15.11 -3.77
N VAL A 18 -1.62 14.18 -3.61
CA VAL A 18 -2.92 14.45 -2.99
C VAL A 18 -2.84 14.34 -1.46
N VAL A 19 -2.13 13.33 -0.95
CA VAL A 19 -1.94 13.13 0.50
C VAL A 19 -0.52 13.48 0.96
N GLY A 20 0.39 13.70 0.02
CA GLY A 20 1.77 14.11 0.27
C GLY A 20 2.73 12.97 0.59
N ASP A 21 2.31 11.71 0.45
CA ASP A 21 3.12 10.53 0.77
C ASP A 21 4.11 10.18 -0.34
N ILE A 22 5.24 9.60 0.04
CA ILE A 22 6.26 9.13 -0.89
C ILE A 22 6.62 7.71 -0.49
N VAL A 23 6.71 6.82 -1.48
CA VAL A 23 7.09 5.43 -1.26
C VAL A 23 8.17 5.05 -2.24
N THR A 24 9.23 4.42 -1.74
CA THR A 24 10.32 3.86 -2.55
C THR A 24 10.31 2.34 -2.42
N LEU A 25 10.17 1.62 -3.52
CA LEU A 25 10.27 0.15 -3.53
C LEU A 25 11.74 -0.26 -3.52
N LEU A 26 12.21 -0.76 -2.36
CA LEU A 26 13.59 -1.16 -2.13
C LEU A 26 13.87 -2.56 -2.68
N GLU A 27 12.95 -3.50 -2.43
CA GLU A 27 13.01 -4.86 -2.96
C GLU A 27 11.62 -5.33 -3.39
N THR A 28 11.56 -5.96 -4.56
CA THR A 28 10.33 -6.58 -5.09
C THR A 28 10.25 -8.05 -4.70
N SER A 29 9.03 -8.59 -4.69
CA SER A 29 8.76 -10.02 -4.55
C SER A 29 9.53 -10.82 -5.61
N ARG A 30 9.64 -10.31 -6.84
CA ARG A 30 10.38 -10.99 -7.92
C ARG A 30 11.88 -11.09 -7.62
N GLU A 31 12.50 -10.01 -7.14
CA GLU A 31 13.92 -9.97 -6.80
C GLU A 31 14.29 -10.88 -5.63
N THR A 32 13.34 -11.07 -4.72
CA THR A 32 13.52 -11.90 -3.53
C THR A 32 12.98 -13.33 -3.73
N ALA A 33 12.63 -13.71 -4.96
CA ALA A 33 12.03 -15.00 -5.30
C ALA A 33 10.78 -15.34 -4.44
N GLY A 34 9.96 -14.33 -4.14
CA GLY A 34 8.74 -14.42 -3.35
C GLY A 34 8.93 -14.24 -1.85
N ALA A 35 10.17 -14.11 -1.36
CA ALA A 35 10.43 -14.08 0.08
C ALA A 35 9.91 -12.81 0.76
N ARG A 36 10.07 -11.64 0.13
CA ARG A 36 9.55 -10.36 0.66
C ARG A 36 9.36 -9.27 -0.39
N THR A 37 8.50 -8.32 -0.07
CA THR A 37 8.46 -6.99 -0.68
C THR A 37 8.92 -6.00 0.39
N LEU A 38 9.84 -5.09 0.08
CA LEU A 38 10.34 -4.09 1.02
C LEU A 38 10.21 -2.69 0.43
N LEU A 39 9.62 -1.78 1.20
CA LEU A 39 9.36 -0.40 0.84
C LEU A 39 9.93 0.51 1.91
N GLU A 40 10.51 1.65 1.53
CA GLU A 40 10.64 2.79 2.41
C GLU A 40 9.42 3.70 2.19
N VAL A 41 8.72 4.02 3.26
CA VAL A 41 7.58 4.92 3.27
C VAL A 41 7.97 6.17 4.02
N GLU A 42 7.94 7.29 3.31
CA GLU A 42 7.97 8.59 3.93
C GLU A 42 6.53 9.13 3.98
N LEU A 43 5.95 9.21 5.17
CA LEU A 43 4.52 9.45 5.43
C LEU A 43 4.28 10.89 5.87
N ALA A 44 3.46 11.63 5.11
CA ALA A 44 3.16 13.02 5.40
C ALA A 44 2.42 13.20 6.75
N PRO A 45 2.45 14.42 7.33
CA PRO A 45 1.62 14.77 8.48
C PRO A 45 0.13 14.45 8.23
N GLY A 46 -0.50 13.71 9.14
CA GLY A 46 -1.89 13.26 9.00
C GLY A 46 -2.11 12.12 7.98
N GLY A 47 -1.05 11.65 7.31
CA GLY A 47 -1.08 10.52 6.39
C GLY A 47 -1.32 9.20 7.11
N GLY A 48 -1.77 8.19 6.37
CA GLY A 48 -2.03 6.87 6.92
C GLY A 48 -2.94 6.02 6.06
N THR A 49 -3.32 4.86 6.60
CA THR A 49 -4.25 3.92 5.96
C THR A 49 -5.56 3.83 6.73
N PRO A 50 -6.70 3.55 6.07
CA PRO A 50 -7.89 3.11 6.79
C PRO A 50 -7.65 1.71 7.40
N PRO A 51 -8.41 1.30 8.43
CA PRO A 51 -8.37 -0.08 8.90
C PRO A 51 -8.61 -1.07 7.77
N HIS A 52 -7.69 -2.01 7.59
CA HIS A 52 -7.74 -3.05 6.56
C HIS A 52 -7.06 -4.32 7.05
N ARG A 53 -7.09 -5.37 6.23
CA ARG A 53 -6.32 -6.60 6.47
C ARG A 53 -5.81 -7.17 5.15
N HIS A 54 -4.73 -7.93 5.24
CA HIS A 54 -4.20 -8.75 4.15
C HIS A 54 -4.35 -10.22 4.50
N HIS A 55 -4.74 -11.05 3.53
CA HIS A 55 -5.10 -12.46 3.81
C HIS A 55 -3.92 -13.42 3.68
N THR A 56 -2.95 -13.12 2.82
CA THR A 56 -1.89 -14.09 2.45
C THR A 56 -0.50 -13.69 2.92
N TYR A 57 -0.33 -12.49 3.48
CA TYR A 57 0.95 -11.99 3.97
C TYR A 57 0.75 -11.13 5.22
N GLU A 58 1.80 -11.10 6.04
CA GLU A 58 1.95 -10.16 7.15
C GLU A 58 2.60 -8.85 6.67
N GLU A 59 2.37 -7.77 7.41
CA GLU A 59 2.98 -6.46 7.16
C GLU A 59 3.77 -6.03 8.41
N ARG A 60 5.06 -5.74 8.26
CA ARG A 60 5.93 -5.25 9.34
C ARG A 60 6.30 -3.80 9.10
N PHE A 61 6.29 -3.02 10.17
CA PHE A 61 6.64 -1.61 10.18
C PHE A 61 7.88 -1.42 11.05
N HIS A 62 8.93 -0.84 10.49
CA HIS A 62 10.14 -0.46 11.24
C HIS A 62 10.43 1.02 11.06
N VAL A 63 10.39 1.80 12.14
CA VAL A 63 10.53 3.25 12.05
C VAL A 63 11.99 3.63 11.89
N ASN A 64 12.31 4.36 10.82
CA ASN A 64 13.64 4.88 10.55
C ASN A 64 13.82 6.28 11.19
N ASP A 65 12.80 7.13 11.08
CA ASP A 65 12.78 8.49 11.63
C ASP A 65 11.35 8.97 11.95
N GLY A 66 11.20 9.86 12.93
CA GLY A 66 9.92 10.40 13.36
C GLY A 66 9.10 9.45 14.25
N THR A 67 7.78 9.63 14.25
CA THR A 67 6.83 8.82 15.05
C THR A 67 5.75 8.24 14.15
N LEU A 68 5.51 6.93 14.28
CA LEU A 68 4.44 6.22 13.58
C LEU A 68 3.50 5.58 14.59
N VAL A 69 2.20 5.76 14.41
CA VAL A 69 1.19 5.02 15.17
C VAL A 69 0.73 3.84 14.33
N VAL A 70 0.87 2.63 14.85
CA VAL A 70 0.37 1.40 14.22
C VAL A 70 -0.68 0.78 15.12
N GLU A 71 -1.88 0.56 14.61
CA GLU A 71 -2.92 -0.20 15.32
C GLU A 71 -2.99 -1.61 14.73
N VAL A 72 -2.95 -2.64 15.58
CA VAL A 72 -3.12 -4.06 15.20
C VAL A 72 -4.16 -4.70 16.11
N ASP A 73 -5.23 -5.23 15.51
CA ASP A 73 -6.38 -5.83 16.20
C ASP A 73 -6.94 -4.95 17.33
N GLY A 74 -6.96 -3.63 17.10
CA GLY A 74 -7.46 -2.63 18.04
C GLY A 74 -6.49 -2.22 19.14
N ILE A 75 -5.25 -2.72 19.12
CA ILE A 75 -4.18 -2.32 20.04
C ILE A 75 -3.28 -1.31 19.33
N GLU A 76 -3.14 -0.12 19.92
CA GLU A 76 -2.30 0.96 19.38
C GLU A 76 -0.85 0.84 19.88
N HIS A 77 0.09 0.99 18.95
CA HIS A 77 1.52 1.03 19.17
C HIS A 77 2.06 2.38 18.65
N VAL A 78 2.56 3.21 19.55
CA VAL A 78 3.29 4.43 19.19
C VAL A 78 4.76 4.07 19.06
N LEU A 79 5.29 4.12 17.84
CA LEU A 79 6.65 3.69 17.49
C LEU A 79 7.53 4.92 17.20
N GLY A 80 8.70 4.96 17.81
CA GLY A 80 9.81 5.86 17.48
C GLY A 80 10.93 5.14 16.71
N PRO A 81 12.03 5.85 16.38
CA PRO A 81 13.12 5.31 15.57
C PRO A 81 13.73 4.03 16.16
N GLY A 82 13.88 3.01 15.33
CA GLY A 82 14.38 1.68 15.70
C GLY A 82 13.31 0.72 16.23
N GLU A 83 12.10 1.19 16.51
CA GLU A 83 11.00 0.36 17.00
C GLU A 83 10.18 -0.25 15.86
N SER A 84 9.47 -1.34 16.16
CA SER A 84 8.70 -2.07 15.17
C SER A 84 7.38 -2.62 15.69
N ALA A 85 6.42 -2.75 14.79
CA ALA A 85 5.20 -3.54 14.97
C ALA A 85 5.01 -4.49 13.78
N CYS A 86 4.31 -5.60 14.02
CA CYS A 86 3.96 -6.57 12.99
C CYS A 86 2.43 -6.74 13.01
N ALA A 87 1.82 -6.67 11.83
CA ALA A 87 0.46 -7.07 11.58
C ALA A 87 0.46 -8.45 10.92
N PRO A 88 0.15 -9.54 11.66
CA PRO A 88 0.09 -10.88 11.10
C PRO A 88 -0.95 -10.99 9.97
N ALA A 89 -0.77 -11.95 9.06
CA ALA A 89 -1.76 -12.23 8.04
C ALA A 89 -3.16 -12.45 8.66
N GLY A 90 -4.14 -11.73 8.15
CA GLY A 90 -5.53 -11.75 8.62
C GLY A 90 -5.86 -10.74 9.72
N SER A 91 -4.87 -10.15 10.40
CA SER A 91 -5.13 -9.14 11.44
C SER A 91 -5.65 -7.84 10.82
N VAL A 92 -6.53 -7.16 11.55
CA VAL A 92 -6.98 -5.82 11.15
C VAL A 92 -5.94 -4.82 11.61
N HIS A 93 -5.44 -4.00 10.71
CA HIS A 93 -4.43 -3.01 11.03
C HIS A 93 -4.60 -1.70 10.26
N ARG A 94 -3.96 -0.66 10.78
CA ARG A 94 -3.70 0.61 10.10
C ARG A 94 -2.43 1.24 10.66
N PHE A 95 -1.87 2.18 9.90
CA PHE A 95 -0.86 3.09 10.41
C PHE A 95 -1.27 4.54 10.17
N VAL A 96 -0.85 5.45 11.04
CA VAL A 96 -1.14 6.89 10.96
C VAL A 96 0.06 7.69 11.47
N ASN A 97 0.36 8.81 10.80
CA ASN A 97 1.25 9.83 11.31
C ASN A 97 0.44 10.95 11.96
N HIS A 98 0.30 10.93 13.29
CA HIS A 98 -0.37 11.99 14.05
C HIS A 98 0.50 13.25 14.28
N SER A 99 1.77 13.21 13.88
CA SER A 99 2.69 14.33 14.09
C SER A 99 2.54 15.42 13.01
N VAL A 100 3.15 16.58 13.28
CA VAL A 100 3.26 17.68 12.30
C VAL A 100 4.49 17.54 11.39
N ALA A 101 5.35 16.57 11.67
CA ALA A 101 6.54 16.25 10.88
C ALA A 101 6.28 14.99 10.03
N ARG A 102 7.16 14.75 9.06
CA ARG A 102 7.14 13.53 8.27
C ARG A 102 7.70 12.37 9.11
N ALA A 103 7.15 11.17 8.95
CA ALA A 103 7.74 9.95 9.48
C ALA A 103 8.36 9.14 8.34
N SER A 104 9.50 8.50 8.56
CA SER A 104 10.09 7.53 7.62
C SER A 104 10.10 6.14 8.27
N PHE A 105 9.63 5.13 7.57
CA PHE A 105 9.64 3.76 8.05
C PHE A 105 9.75 2.76 6.90
N ASP A 106 10.36 1.61 7.18
CA ASP A 106 10.33 0.46 6.30
C ASP A 106 9.01 -0.30 6.48
N CYS A 107 8.34 -0.59 5.38
CA CYS A 107 7.21 -1.51 5.30
C CYS A 107 7.65 -2.78 4.57
N GLU A 108 7.60 -3.92 5.28
CA GLU A 108 7.95 -5.23 4.74
C GLU A 108 6.73 -6.15 4.68
N LEU A 109 6.49 -6.74 3.51
CA LEU A 109 5.50 -7.81 3.32
C LEU A 109 6.19 -9.17 3.29
N ARG A 110 5.67 -10.14 4.07
CA ARG A 110 6.11 -11.54 4.02
C ARG A 110 4.93 -12.53 3.95
N PRO A 111 4.91 -13.44 2.97
CA PRO A 111 5.74 -13.46 1.75
C PRO A 111 5.55 -12.17 0.91
N GLY A 112 6.47 -11.91 -0.02
CA GLY A 112 6.38 -10.75 -0.92
C GLY A 112 5.20 -10.87 -1.89
N HIS A 113 4.58 -9.74 -2.25
CA HIS A 113 3.31 -9.75 -2.98
C HIS A 113 3.30 -8.83 -4.22
N GLU A 114 3.47 -9.40 -5.41
CA GLU A 114 3.48 -8.64 -6.69
C GLU A 114 2.19 -7.85 -6.93
N GLY A 115 1.04 -8.38 -6.49
CA GLY A 115 -0.24 -7.69 -6.63
C GLY A 115 -0.28 -6.38 -5.83
N PHE A 116 0.36 -6.37 -4.66
CA PHE A 116 0.45 -5.17 -3.82
C PHE A 116 1.32 -4.11 -4.51
N GLU A 117 2.50 -4.52 -5.00
CA GLU A 117 3.44 -3.63 -5.71
C GLU A 117 2.77 -2.96 -6.92
N ARG A 118 1.98 -3.73 -7.68
CA ARG A 118 1.20 -3.24 -8.81
C ARG A 118 0.13 -2.26 -8.38
N ALA A 119 -0.63 -2.59 -7.34
CA ALA A 119 -1.69 -1.73 -6.84
C ALA A 119 -1.14 -0.40 -6.31
N LEU A 120 -0.03 -0.42 -5.59
CA LEU A 120 0.68 0.76 -5.10
C LEU A 120 1.09 1.66 -6.27
N ARG A 121 1.83 1.11 -7.25
CA ARG A 121 2.28 1.84 -8.45
C ARG A 121 1.14 2.54 -9.18
N VAL A 122 0.06 1.81 -9.44
CA VAL A 122 -1.09 2.36 -10.17
C VAL A 122 -1.85 3.38 -9.33
N THR A 123 -2.01 3.17 -8.02
CA THR A 123 -2.70 4.13 -7.14
C THR A 123 -1.98 5.46 -7.12
N TYR A 124 -0.65 5.45 -6.98
CA TYR A 124 0.16 6.67 -6.97
C TYR A 124 0.17 7.37 -8.33
N ALA A 125 0.24 6.61 -9.43
CA ALA A 125 0.13 7.18 -10.77
C ALA A 125 -1.25 7.83 -11.04
N LEU A 126 -2.33 7.21 -10.57
CA LEU A 126 -3.67 7.82 -10.64
C LEU A 126 -3.75 9.10 -9.82
N ALA A 127 -3.07 9.15 -8.67
CA ALA A 127 -3.02 10.36 -7.85
C ALA A 127 -2.25 11.49 -8.55
N ALA A 128 -1.10 11.20 -9.14
CA ALA A 128 -0.33 12.15 -9.94
C ALA A 128 -1.12 12.70 -11.14
N GLU A 129 -2.02 11.90 -11.72
CA GLU A 129 -2.91 12.32 -12.81
C GLU A 129 -4.19 13.03 -12.32
N GLY A 130 -4.39 13.25 -11.02
CA GLY A 130 -5.59 13.88 -10.47
C GLY A 130 -6.86 13.03 -10.57
N ARG A 131 -6.71 11.71 -10.71
CA ARG A 131 -7.81 10.73 -10.94
C ARG A 131 -8.30 10.06 -9.67
N VAL A 132 -7.89 10.59 -8.53
CA VAL A 132 -8.32 10.18 -7.19
C VAL A 132 -9.12 11.29 -6.51
N ASP A 133 -9.82 10.95 -5.44
CA ASP A 133 -10.45 11.92 -4.54
C ASP A 133 -9.43 12.45 -3.50
N ARG A 134 -9.90 13.28 -2.55
CA ARG A 134 -9.04 13.90 -1.52
C ARG A 134 -8.40 12.90 -0.53
N LEU A 135 -8.88 11.65 -0.51
CA LEU A 135 -8.35 10.57 0.32
C LEU A 135 -7.51 9.60 -0.52
N SER A 136 -7.07 10.03 -1.71
CA SER A 136 -6.36 9.21 -2.68
C SER A 136 -7.12 7.96 -3.16
N ARG A 137 -8.45 7.94 -3.08
CA ARG A 137 -9.26 6.82 -3.59
C ARG A 137 -9.55 7.03 -5.08
N PRO A 138 -9.38 6.02 -5.96
CA PRO A 138 -9.71 6.15 -7.38
C PRO A 138 -11.15 6.62 -7.60
N ARG A 139 -11.34 7.65 -8.43
CA ARG A 139 -12.69 8.17 -8.76
C ARG A 139 -13.52 7.17 -9.57
N ASN A 140 -12.87 6.29 -10.32
CA ASN A 140 -13.53 5.23 -11.05
C ASN A 140 -13.65 3.98 -10.15
N PRO A 141 -14.87 3.56 -9.78
CA PRO A 141 -15.06 2.43 -8.86
C PRO A 141 -14.61 1.09 -9.43
N LEU A 142 -14.58 0.91 -10.77
CA LEU A 142 -14.01 -0.29 -11.40
C LEU A 142 -12.49 -0.35 -11.22
N GLN A 143 -11.80 0.79 -11.28
CA GLN A 143 -10.36 0.85 -11.01
C GLN A 143 -10.10 0.58 -9.52
N GLY A 144 -10.87 1.20 -8.63
CA GLY A 144 -10.79 0.93 -7.19
C GLY A 144 -10.98 -0.54 -6.86
N ALA A 145 -11.97 -1.21 -7.45
CA ALA A 145 -12.21 -2.63 -7.26
C ALA A 145 -11.02 -3.50 -7.72
N VAL A 146 -10.41 -3.20 -8.88
CA VAL A 146 -9.21 -3.91 -9.34
C VAL A 146 -8.05 -3.74 -8.35
N LEU A 147 -7.79 -2.51 -7.92
CA LEU A 147 -6.67 -2.20 -7.03
C LEU A 147 -6.82 -2.86 -5.66
N LEU A 148 -8.02 -2.83 -5.06
CA LEU A 148 -8.29 -3.55 -3.80
C LEU A 148 -8.08 -5.06 -3.94
N ARG A 149 -8.41 -5.64 -5.10
CA ARG A 149 -8.19 -7.07 -5.35
C ARG A 149 -6.72 -7.41 -5.56
N TRP A 150 -5.97 -6.54 -6.24
CA TRP A 150 -4.53 -6.73 -6.44
C TRP A 150 -3.75 -6.60 -5.14
N SER A 151 -4.06 -5.63 -4.28
CA SER A 151 -3.40 -5.47 -2.98
C SER A 151 -3.92 -6.39 -1.89
N GLU A 152 -4.89 -7.28 -2.20
CA GLU A 152 -5.61 -8.07 -1.20
C GLU A 152 -6.11 -7.27 0.02
N MET A 153 -6.39 -5.98 -0.17
CA MET A 153 -6.86 -5.10 0.89
C MET A 153 -8.31 -5.43 1.22
N GLY A 154 -8.50 -6.17 2.31
CA GLY A 154 -9.81 -6.58 2.81
C GLY A 154 -10.40 -5.53 3.76
N LEU A 155 -11.68 -5.17 3.53
CA LEU A 155 -12.41 -4.27 4.43
C LEU A 155 -12.84 -5.01 5.72
N PRO A 156 -12.57 -4.46 6.92
CA PRO A 156 -12.85 -5.13 8.19
C PRO A 156 -14.23 -4.78 8.77
N GLY A 157 -14.64 -5.53 9.80
CA GLY A 157 -15.85 -5.27 10.58
C GLY A 157 -17.12 -5.22 9.73
N LYS A 158 -18.00 -4.25 9.99
CA LYS A 158 -19.27 -4.08 9.26
C LYS A 158 -19.06 -3.84 7.75
N GLN A 159 -17.91 -3.30 7.35
CA GLN A 159 -17.59 -3.04 5.94
C GLN A 159 -17.29 -4.33 5.17
N ALA A 160 -17.00 -5.45 5.85
CA ALA A 160 -16.76 -6.74 5.22
C ALA A 160 -17.96 -7.23 4.37
N VAL A 161 -19.18 -6.73 4.64
CA VAL A 161 -20.37 -7.01 3.81
C VAL A 161 -20.20 -6.56 2.35
N LEU A 162 -19.33 -5.56 2.11
CA LEU A 162 -19.04 -5.03 0.78
C LEU A 162 -18.07 -5.91 -0.03
N ASP A 163 -17.45 -6.92 0.58
CA ASP A 163 -16.47 -7.76 -0.12
C ASP A 163 -17.08 -8.53 -1.30
N ARG A 164 -18.29 -9.07 -1.15
CA ARG A 164 -19.00 -9.76 -2.27
C ARG A 164 -19.29 -8.83 -3.45
N PRO A 165 -19.94 -7.66 -3.27
CA PRO A 165 -20.16 -6.74 -4.38
C PRO A 165 -18.85 -6.21 -4.98
N LEU A 166 -17.82 -5.94 -4.17
CA LEU A 166 -16.51 -5.51 -4.69
C LEU A 166 -15.84 -6.59 -5.54
N ARG A 167 -15.96 -7.87 -5.16
CA ARG A 167 -15.51 -9.01 -5.98
C ARG A 167 -16.24 -9.08 -7.32
N ALA A 168 -17.56 -8.94 -7.32
CA ALA A 168 -18.35 -8.91 -8.56
C ALA A 168 -17.95 -7.72 -9.45
N LEU A 169 -17.72 -6.55 -8.85
CA LEU A 169 -17.30 -5.35 -9.55
C LEU A 169 -15.90 -5.49 -10.17
N ALA A 170 -14.96 -6.12 -9.46
CA ALA A 170 -13.63 -6.42 -10.00
C ALA A 170 -13.70 -7.44 -11.15
N GLN A 171 -14.60 -8.43 -11.07
CA GLN A 171 -14.83 -9.36 -12.17
C GLN A 171 -15.43 -8.65 -13.40
N LEU A 172 -16.36 -7.72 -13.21
CA LEU A 172 -16.87 -6.88 -14.29
C LEU A 172 -15.75 -6.01 -14.88
N ALA A 173 -14.92 -5.39 -14.03
CA ALA A 173 -13.77 -4.59 -14.46
C ALA A 173 -12.79 -5.39 -15.34
N ARG A 174 -12.54 -6.66 -15.01
CA ARG A 174 -11.78 -7.61 -15.83
C ARG A 174 -12.41 -7.84 -17.20
N LEU A 175 -13.70 -8.16 -17.24
CA LEU A 175 -14.44 -8.42 -18.48
C LEU A 175 -14.47 -7.17 -19.38
N CYS A 176 -14.69 -5.99 -18.80
CA CYS A 176 -14.65 -4.71 -19.51
C CYS A 176 -13.23 -4.23 -19.86
N GLY A 177 -12.19 -5.02 -19.57
CA GLY A 177 -10.80 -4.74 -19.89
C GLY A 177 -10.17 -3.58 -19.12
N VAL A 178 -10.76 -3.15 -18.00
CA VAL A 178 -10.21 -2.11 -17.12
C VAL A 178 -8.85 -2.53 -16.61
N GLU A 179 -8.74 -3.78 -16.12
CA GLU A 179 -7.49 -4.34 -15.60
C GLU A 179 -6.36 -4.26 -16.66
N ARG A 180 -6.62 -4.76 -17.87
CA ARG A 180 -5.67 -4.70 -18.98
C ARG A 180 -5.28 -3.27 -19.38
N ARG A 181 -6.19 -2.30 -19.24
CA ARG A 181 -5.89 -0.88 -19.50
C ARG A 181 -4.99 -0.28 -18.43
N LEU A 182 -5.18 -0.64 -17.16
CA LEU A 182 -4.30 -0.20 -16.07
C LEU A 182 -2.90 -0.79 -16.25
N GLU A 183 -2.79 -2.08 -16.54
CA GLU A 183 -1.52 -2.76 -16.81
C GLU A 183 -0.73 -2.09 -17.93
N ARG A 184 -1.34 -1.94 -19.12
CA ARG A 184 -0.67 -1.33 -20.27
C ARG A 184 -0.22 0.11 -20.04
N ARG A 185 -0.94 0.87 -19.20
CA ARG A 185 -0.66 2.29 -19.00
C ARG A 185 0.41 2.54 -17.93
N TYR A 186 0.44 1.72 -16.89
CA TYR A 186 1.22 2.02 -15.68
C TYR A 186 2.24 0.95 -15.31
N LEU A 187 2.18 -0.25 -15.90
CA LEU A 187 3.02 -1.39 -15.55
C LEU A 187 3.79 -1.98 -16.75
N GLY A 188 3.56 -1.47 -17.96
CA GLY A 188 4.24 -1.87 -19.19
C GLY A 188 5.43 -1.01 -19.53
#